data_AF-A0A849MC65-F1
#
_entry.id   AF-A0A849MC65-F1
#
_cell.length_a   1.000
_cell.length_b   1.000
_cell.length_c   1.000
_cell.angle_alpha   90.00
_cell.angle_beta   90.00
_cell.angle_gamma   90.00
#
_symmetry.space_group_name_H-M   'P 1'
#
loop_
_entity.id
_entity.type
_entity.pdbx_description
1 polymer ?
#
loop_
_entity_poly.entity_id
_entity_poly.type
_entity_poly.pdbx_seq_one_letter_code
_entity_poly.pdbx_strand_id
1 'polypeptide(L)'
;MRAVKYYPPESRRYLQQNLQCIYCGNTTAFFIDLKLRHQVIIQNDSSILVEPSKTTEKVFHSIAKNMDMVLDNENEVINCANCRNPGVDRQERLLDYCWQVGCPGCDVCGSYIDKEDLIETCTECLRENKGKIGEEDCAYQCMYYDNGLDAVRRHYEVTLEELKRDAGY
;
A
#
# COMPACT_ATOMS: atom_id res chain seq x y z
N MET A 1 -6.68 -1.78 21.66
CA MET A 1 -5.97 -1.97 20.40
C MET A 1 -6.70 -1.16 19.34
N ARG A 2 -6.05 -0.23 18.63
CA ARG A 2 -6.73 0.62 17.62
C ARG A 2 -7.03 -0.25 16.40
N ALA A 3 -8.27 -0.26 15.91
CA ALA A 3 -8.61 -1.02 14.72
C ALA A 3 -7.81 -0.48 13.52
N VAL A 4 -7.10 -1.36 12.82
CA VAL A 4 -6.36 -0.99 11.61
C VAL A 4 -7.38 -0.67 10.53
N LYS A 5 -7.35 0.57 10.01
CA LYS A 5 -8.20 0.98 8.89
C LYS A 5 -7.53 0.60 7.57
N TYR A 6 -8.27 0.01 6.65
CA TYR A 6 -7.85 -0.09 5.24
C TYR A 6 -8.18 1.20 4.50
N TYR A 7 -7.24 1.71 3.69
CA TYR A 7 -7.39 2.91 2.86
C TYR A 7 -7.45 2.49 1.40
N PRO A 8 -8.66 2.43 0.81
CA PRO A 8 -8.80 2.09 -0.59
C PRO A 8 -8.22 3.22 -1.48
N PRO A 9 -7.84 2.93 -2.73
CA PRO A 9 -7.18 3.87 -3.65
C PRO A 9 -7.80 5.26 -3.72
N GLU A 10 -9.12 5.33 -3.86
CA GLU A 10 -9.89 6.57 -3.97
C GLU A 10 -9.82 7.45 -2.72
N SER A 11 -9.46 6.88 -1.57
CA SER A 11 -9.28 7.62 -0.32
C SER A 11 -7.85 8.11 -0.09
N ARG A 12 -6.92 7.77 -0.98
CA ARG A 12 -5.50 8.09 -0.83
C ARG A 12 -5.18 9.50 -1.30
N ARG A 13 -4.17 10.09 -0.66
CA ARG A 13 -3.65 11.39 -1.05
C ARG A 13 -2.50 11.21 -2.02
N TYR A 14 -2.69 11.69 -3.24
CA TYR A 14 -1.67 11.68 -4.29
C TYR A 14 -0.90 13.01 -4.29
N LEU A 15 0.29 13.01 -3.70
CA LEU A 15 1.23 14.13 -3.73
C LEU A 15 2.53 13.64 -4.35
N GLN A 16 3.28 14.57 -4.96
CA GLN A 16 4.62 14.28 -5.42
C GLN A 16 5.52 13.88 -4.24
N GLN A 17 6.29 12.80 -4.42
CA GLN A 17 7.16 12.17 -3.45
C GLN A 17 6.43 11.71 -2.18
N ASN A 18 5.13 11.38 -2.26
CA ASN A 18 4.41 10.92 -1.07
C ASN A 18 4.88 9.52 -0.64
N LEU A 19 4.72 9.23 0.64
CA LEU A 19 4.88 7.88 1.18
C LEU A 19 3.53 7.15 1.13
N GLN A 20 3.59 5.83 0.94
CA GLN A 20 2.44 4.95 1.00
C GLN A 20 2.81 3.66 1.73
N CYS A 21 1.93 3.21 2.62
CA CYS A 21 2.04 1.89 3.22
C CYS A 21 1.45 0.81 2.29
N ILE A 22 2.24 -0.22 1.97
CA ILE A 22 1.83 -1.33 1.08
C ILE A 22 0.71 -2.19 1.70
N TYR A 23 0.62 -2.26 3.02
CA TYR A 23 -0.31 -3.17 3.71
C TYR A 23 -1.71 -2.60 3.90
N CYS A 24 -1.84 -1.28 4.07
CA CYS A 24 -3.12 -0.66 4.38
C CYS A 24 -3.45 0.54 3.49
N GLY A 25 -2.60 0.92 2.55
CA GLY A 25 -2.82 2.06 1.65
C GLY A 25 -2.74 3.44 2.32
N ASN A 26 -2.38 3.53 3.59
CA ASN A 26 -2.25 4.81 4.29
C ASN A 26 -1.18 5.68 3.62
N THR A 27 -1.56 6.91 3.30
CA THR A 27 -0.74 7.95 2.64
C THR A 27 -0.66 9.24 3.45
N THR A 28 -1.13 9.20 4.71
CA THR A 28 -1.37 10.42 5.51
C THR A 28 -0.39 10.63 6.65
N ALA A 29 0.04 9.55 7.30
CA ALA A 29 0.86 9.63 8.50
C ALA A 29 1.80 8.45 8.66
N PHE A 30 3.06 8.75 8.97
CA PHE A 30 4.15 7.80 9.17
C PHE A 30 4.95 8.25 10.38
N PHE A 31 5.66 7.32 11.01
CA PHE A 31 6.56 7.65 12.11
C PHE A 31 7.91 6.98 11.93
N ILE A 32 8.92 7.62 12.50
CA ILE A 32 10.30 7.15 12.54
C ILE A 32 10.73 7.22 14.00
N ASP A 33 11.25 6.12 14.52
CA ASP A 33 11.76 6.08 15.89
C ASP A 33 13.20 6.61 15.92
N LEU A 34 13.35 7.88 16.31
CA LEU A 34 14.66 8.56 16.40
C LEU A 34 14.97 8.97 17.85
N LYS A 35 16.23 8.80 18.25
CA LYS A 35 16.75 9.37 19.50
C LYS A 35 17.36 10.74 19.21
N LEU A 36 16.64 11.80 19.54
CA LEU A 36 17.05 13.19 19.27
C LEU A 36 17.42 13.92 20.58
N ARG A 37 18.35 14.86 20.49
CA ARG A 37 18.68 15.77 21.60
C ARG A 37 17.75 16.98 21.56
N HIS A 38 17.19 17.34 22.70
CA HIS A 38 16.27 18.47 22.84
C HIS A 38 16.85 19.52 23.78
N GLN A 39 16.49 20.78 23.55
CA GLN A 39 16.80 21.85 24.49
C GLN A 39 15.63 21.98 25.48
N VAL A 40 15.95 21.93 26.77
CA VAL A 40 14.97 22.06 27.86
C VAL A 40 15.15 23.43 28.50
N ILE A 41 14.11 24.25 28.46
CA ILE A 41 14.11 25.60 29.03
C ILE A 41 13.10 25.61 30.18
N ILE A 42 13.58 25.97 31.38
CA ILE A 42 12.71 26.17 32.55
C ILE A 42 12.24 27.62 32.51
N GLN A 43 10.93 27.81 32.45
CA GLN A 43 10.32 29.13 32.46
C GLN A 43 10.15 29.65 33.89
N ASN A 44 9.94 30.96 34.02
CA ASN A 44 9.83 31.66 35.30
C ASN A 44 8.64 31.19 36.15
N ASP A 45 7.63 30.58 35.53
CA ASP A 45 6.45 29.99 36.18
C ASP A 45 6.64 28.51 36.56
N SER A 46 7.88 28.01 36.50
CA SER A 46 8.22 26.59 36.69
C SER A 46 7.68 25.65 35.61
N SER A 47 7.16 26.17 34.49
CA SER A 47 6.82 25.35 33.33
C SER A 47 8.08 24.96 32.55
N ILE A 48 8.01 23.84 31.82
CA ILE A 48 9.10 23.31 31.00
C ILE A 48 8.72 23.47 29.54
N LEU A 49 9.54 24.22 28.81
CA LEU A 49 9.48 24.30 27.35
C LEU A 49 10.53 23.37 26.75
N VAL A 50 10.09 22.47 25.86
CA VAL A 50 10.97 21.56 25.12
C VAL A 50 10.97 22.00 23.66
N GLU A 51 12.08 22.54 23.19
CA GLU A 51 12.24 22.95 21.80
C GLU A 51 13.14 21.94 21.05
N PRO A 52 12.83 21.64 19.77
CA PRO A 52 13.77 20.97 18.90
C PRO A 52 15.07 21.77 18.87
N SER A 53 16.21 21.12 19.12
CA SER A 53 17.49 21.80 18.93
C SER A 53 17.68 22.14 17.45
N LYS A 54 18.49 23.16 17.12
CA LYS A 54 18.90 23.42 15.71
C LYS A 54 19.50 22.18 15.04
N THR A 55 20.10 21.28 15.82
CA THR A 55 20.60 19.98 15.35
C THR A 55 19.45 19.08 14.93
N THR A 56 18.37 19.03 15.69
CA THR A 56 17.15 18.26 15.41
C THR A 56 16.49 18.70 14.10
N GLU A 57 16.35 20.01 13.88
CA GLU A 57 15.80 20.56 12.63
C GLU A 57 16.64 20.17 11.41
N LYS A 58 17.97 20.28 11.52
CA LYS A 58 18.90 19.84 10.47
C LYS A 58 18.77 18.35 10.16
N VAL A 59 18.56 17.51 11.18
CA VAL A 59 18.34 16.07 11.01
C VAL A 59 17.06 15.82 10.21
N PHE A 60 15.94 16.44 10.58
CA PHE A 60 14.69 16.28 9.82
C PHE A 60 14.80 16.76 8.38
N HIS A 61 15.47 17.90 8.16
CA HIS A 61 15.71 18.40 6.81
C HIS A 61 16.56 17.43 5.98
N SER A 62 17.62 16.86 6.57
CA SER A 62 18.44 15.85 5.92
C SER A 62 17.67 14.56 5.63
N ILE A 63 16.82 14.10 6.55
CA ILE A 63 15.98 12.90 6.33
C ILE A 63 15.02 13.14 5.17
N ALA A 64 14.32 14.28 5.15
CA ALA A 64 13.40 14.61 4.06
C ALA A 64 14.10 14.68 2.70
N LYS A 65 15.30 15.26 2.65
CA LYS A 65 16.11 15.37 1.43
C LYS A 65 16.65 14.03 0.93
N ASN A 66 16.96 13.10 1.83
CA ASN A 66 17.58 11.81 1.52
C ASN A 66 16.61 10.64 1.76
N MET A 67 15.30 10.90 1.69
CA MET A 67 14.28 9.91 2.04
C MET A 67 14.40 8.63 1.21
N ASP A 68 14.79 8.73 -0.07
CA ASP A 68 14.98 7.54 -0.91
C ASP A 68 16.10 6.64 -0.38
N MET A 69 17.21 7.23 0.08
CA MET A 69 18.27 6.46 0.76
C MET A 69 17.82 5.87 2.09
N VAL A 70 16.92 6.54 2.82
CA VAL A 70 16.36 6.03 4.08
C VAL A 70 15.48 4.81 3.81
N LEU A 71 14.62 4.90 2.79
CA LEU A 71 13.78 3.79 2.35
C LEU A 71 14.62 2.61 1.84
N ASP A 72 15.71 2.88 1.11
CA ASP A 72 16.54 1.82 0.53
C ASP A 72 17.47 1.14 1.54
N ASN A 73 17.92 1.84 2.59
CA ASN A 73 18.95 1.30 3.49
C ASN A 73 18.43 0.48 4.67
N GLU A 74 17.23 0.73 5.19
CA GLU A 74 16.64 -0.12 6.25
C GLU A 74 15.11 0.04 6.23
N ASN A 75 14.39 -0.97 5.71
CA ASN A 75 12.93 -0.97 5.63
C ASN A 75 12.23 -0.80 6.99
N GLU A 76 12.91 -1.02 8.12
CA GLU A 76 12.29 -0.98 9.45
C GLU A 76 12.31 0.41 10.13
N VAL A 77 12.96 1.40 9.52
CA VAL A 77 13.10 2.73 10.12
C VAL A 77 11.80 3.53 10.03
N ILE A 78 11.04 3.37 8.94
CA ILE A 78 9.78 4.07 8.73
C ILE A 78 8.61 3.12 8.90
N ASN A 79 7.70 3.47 9.80
CA ASN A 79 6.55 2.65 10.10
C ASN A 79 5.25 3.39 9.80
N CYS A 80 4.27 2.66 9.29
CA CYS A 80 2.94 3.19 9.04
C CYS A 80 2.24 3.55 10.36
N ALA A 81 1.79 4.80 10.53
CA ALA A 81 1.14 5.23 11.77
C ALA A 81 -0.23 4.54 12.01
N ASN A 82 -0.82 3.94 10.96
CA ASN A 82 -2.09 3.24 11.03
C ASN A 82 -1.94 1.76 11.40
N CYS A 83 -1.13 0.99 10.66
CA CYS A 83 -1.00 -0.46 10.85
C CYS A 83 0.30 -0.89 11.54
N ARG A 84 1.22 0.05 11.83
CA ARG A 84 2.53 -0.18 12.47
C ARG A 84 3.49 -1.10 11.70
N ASN A 85 3.20 -1.40 10.43
CA ASN A 85 4.10 -2.19 9.59
C ASN A 85 5.20 -1.31 8.95
N PRO A 86 6.39 -1.89 8.72
CA PRO A 86 7.52 -1.24 8.08
C PRO A 86 7.43 -1.14 6.55
N GLY A 87 6.47 -1.81 5.91
CA GLY A 87 6.28 -1.76 4.45
C GLY A 87 5.73 -0.42 3.98
N VAL A 88 6.60 0.59 3.95
CA VAL A 88 6.34 1.95 3.48
C VAL A 88 7.33 2.24 2.37
N ASP A 89 6.84 2.76 1.24
CA ASP A 89 7.69 3.18 0.11
C ASP A 89 7.10 4.45 -0.52
N ARG A 90 7.79 5.02 -1.51
CA ARG A 90 7.26 6.08 -2.36
C ARG A 90 6.08 5.58 -3.15
N GLN A 91 5.03 6.38 -3.19
CA GLN A 91 3.84 6.07 -3.97
C GLN A 91 4.18 5.87 -5.45
N GLU A 92 5.04 6.70 -6.02
CA GLU A 92 5.46 6.59 -7.43
C GLU A 92 6.20 5.28 -7.72
N ARG A 93 7.10 4.85 -6.83
CA ARG A 93 7.81 3.56 -6.97
C ARG A 93 6.85 2.38 -6.96
N LEU A 94 5.85 2.42 -6.08
CA LEU A 94 4.82 1.38 -6.01
C LEU A 94 3.96 1.35 -7.28
N LEU A 95 3.60 2.52 -7.82
CA LEU A 95 2.86 2.63 -9.07
C LEU A 95 3.68 2.10 -10.26
N ASP A 96 4.94 2.52 -10.36
CA ASP A 96 5.86 2.07 -11.42
C ASP A 96 6.11 0.57 -11.36
N TYR A 97 6.30 0.01 -10.16
CA TYR A 97 6.45 -1.43 -9.97
C TYR A 97 5.21 -2.18 -10.45
N CYS A 98 4.01 -1.72 -10.09
CA CYS A 98 2.78 -2.36 -10.53
C CYS A 98 2.62 -2.31 -12.06
N TRP A 99 3.03 -1.20 -12.69
CA TRP A 99 3.03 -1.06 -14.14
C TRP A 99 4.03 -1.99 -14.83
N GLN A 100 5.27 -2.07 -14.33
CA GLN A 100 6.33 -2.90 -14.92
C GLN A 100 6.09 -4.39 -14.78
N VAL A 101 5.43 -4.83 -13.70
CA VAL A 101 5.08 -6.24 -13.48
C VAL A 101 3.87 -6.66 -14.33
N GLY A 102 3.20 -5.73 -15.01
CA GLY A 102 1.99 -6.02 -15.79
C GLY A 102 0.85 -6.47 -14.89
N CYS A 103 0.76 -5.93 -13.66
CA CYS A 103 -0.29 -6.29 -12.72
C CYS A 103 -1.66 -5.87 -13.29
N PRO A 104 -2.66 -6.76 -13.32
CA PRO A 104 -4.00 -6.47 -13.84
C PRO A 104 -4.75 -5.51 -12.90
N GLY A 105 -4.22 -5.32 -11.70
CA GLY A 105 -4.66 -4.32 -10.78
C GLY A 105 -4.58 -4.82 -9.37
N CYS A 106 -4.17 -3.94 -8.48
CA CYS A 106 -4.14 -4.27 -7.08
C CYS A 106 -4.51 -3.09 -6.23
N ASP A 107 -4.95 -3.46 -5.04
CA ASP A 107 -5.16 -2.57 -3.93
C ASP A 107 -3.93 -1.68 -3.65
N VAL A 108 -2.69 -2.09 -3.96
CA VAL A 108 -1.49 -1.26 -3.70
C VAL A 108 -1.35 -0.10 -4.70
N CYS A 109 -1.37 -0.34 -6.01
CA CYS A 109 -1.29 0.76 -6.98
C CYS A 109 -2.60 1.55 -7.10
N GLY A 110 -3.74 0.88 -6.90
CA GLY A 110 -5.03 1.48 -7.18
C GLY A 110 -5.32 1.67 -8.66
N SER A 111 -4.57 0.99 -9.52
CA SER A 111 -4.90 0.81 -10.93
C SER A 111 -5.58 -0.54 -11.10
N TYR A 112 -6.57 -0.61 -11.96
CA TYR A 112 -7.33 -1.82 -12.29
C TYR A 112 -7.56 -1.87 -13.79
N ILE A 113 -7.46 -3.05 -14.40
CA ILE A 113 -7.92 -3.29 -15.78
C ILE A 113 -9.42 -3.04 -15.88
N ASP A 114 -9.92 -2.89 -17.11
CA ASP A 114 -11.34 -2.70 -17.34
C ASP A 114 -12.15 -3.94 -16.91
N LYS A 115 -13.42 -3.72 -16.55
CA LYS A 115 -14.29 -4.78 -16.04
C LYS A 115 -14.53 -5.86 -17.10
N GLU A 116 -14.60 -5.47 -18.36
CA GLU A 116 -14.75 -6.38 -19.50
C GLU A 116 -13.53 -7.29 -19.64
N ASP A 117 -12.32 -6.73 -19.57
CA ASP A 117 -11.06 -7.49 -19.63
C ASP A 117 -10.97 -8.49 -18.46
N LEU A 118 -11.42 -8.08 -17.27
CA LEU A 118 -11.53 -8.98 -16.11
C LEU A 118 -12.45 -10.17 -16.41
N ILE A 119 -13.66 -9.91 -16.90
CA ILE A 119 -14.66 -10.96 -17.18
C ILE A 119 -14.14 -11.92 -18.25
N GLU A 120 -13.54 -11.40 -19.33
CA GLU A 120 -12.96 -12.20 -20.41
C GLU A 120 -11.86 -13.12 -19.86
N THR A 121 -10.89 -12.55 -19.15
CA THR A 121 -9.75 -13.30 -18.58
C THR A 121 -10.22 -14.39 -17.60
N CYS A 122 -11.17 -14.06 -16.70
CA CYS A 122 -11.72 -15.04 -15.77
C CYS A 122 -12.50 -16.15 -16.47
N THR A 123 -13.26 -15.82 -17.51
CA THR A 123 -14.05 -16.78 -18.28
C THR A 123 -13.15 -17.75 -19.06
N GLU A 124 -12.06 -17.25 -19.64
CA GLU A 124 -11.06 -18.08 -20.31
C GLU A 124 -10.43 -19.08 -19.33
N CYS A 125 -9.98 -18.61 -18.17
CA CYS A 125 -9.41 -19.47 -17.14
C CYS A 125 -10.41 -20.54 -16.65
N LEU A 126 -11.68 -20.17 -16.45
CA LEU A 126 -12.75 -21.12 -16.10
C LEU A 126 -12.95 -22.19 -17.19
N ARG A 127 -12.91 -21.81 -18.47
CA ARG A 127 -13.04 -22.75 -19.60
C ARG A 127 -11.90 -23.73 -19.66
N GLU A 128 -10.66 -23.26 -19.53
CA GLU A 128 -9.46 -24.12 -19.53
C GLU A 128 -9.50 -25.14 -18.39
N ASN A 129 -9.99 -24.72 -17.22
CA ASN A 129 -10.10 -25.56 -16.04
C ASN A 129 -11.46 -26.27 -15.90
N LYS A 130 -12.35 -26.16 -16.91
CA LYS A 130 -13.69 -26.78 -16.94
C LYS A 130 -14.53 -26.49 -15.69
N GLY A 131 -14.46 -25.26 -15.18
CA GLY A 131 -15.18 -24.80 -13.99
C GLY A 131 -14.63 -25.31 -12.65
N LYS A 132 -13.55 -26.09 -12.63
CA LYS A 132 -12.96 -26.67 -11.41
C LYS A 132 -11.98 -25.72 -10.72
N ILE A 133 -12.40 -24.47 -10.54
CA ILE A 133 -11.64 -23.42 -9.85
C ILE A 133 -12.42 -23.02 -8.59
N GLY A 134 -11.76 -22.99 -7.44
CA GLY A 134 -12.26 -22.41 -6.19
C GLY A 134 -11.71 -20.99 -5.95
N GLU A 135 -12.13 -20.35 -4.86
CA GLU A 135 -11.63 -19.01 -4.52
C GLU A 135 -10.12 -19.01 -4.21
N GLU A 136 -9.60 -20.09 -3.61
CA GLU A 136 -8.15 -20.25 -3.39
C GLU A 136 -7.39 -20.39 -4.73
N ASP A 137 -7.95 -21.13 -5.68
CA ASP A 137 -7.37 -21.27 -7.02
C ASP A 137 -7.41 -19.93 -7.78
N CYS A 138 -8.44 -19.11 -7.59
CA CYS A 138 -8.49 -17.76 -8.16
C CYS A 138 -7.38 -16.85 -7.65
N ALA A 139 -6.87 -17.06 -6.43
CA ALA A 139 -5.77 -16.28 -5.88
C ALA A 139 -4.39 -16.71 -6.40
N TYR A 140 -4.22 -17.95 -6.88
CA TYR A 140 -2.88 -18.50 -7.16
C TYR A 140 -2.72 -19.22 -8.50
N GLN A 141 -3.80 -19.62 -9.17
CA GLN A 141 -3.78 -20.54 -10.32
C GLN A 141 -4.28 -19.90 -11.63
N CYS A 142 -4.68 -18.63 -11.65
CA CYS A 142 -4.97 -17.94 -12.89
C CYS A 142 -3.67 -17.82 -13.70
N MET A 143 -3.62 -18.44 -14.89
CA MET A 143 -2.41 -18.68 -15.70
C MET A 143 -1.54 -17.45 -15.98
N TYR A 144 -2.12 -16.25 -15.84
CA TYR A 144 -1.45 -14.99 -16.13
C TYR A 144 -0.94 -14.24 -14.88
N TYR A 145 -1.38 -14.59 -13.66
CA TYR A 145 -1.13 -13.76 -12.47
C TYR A 145 -1.00 -14.57 -11.15
N ASP A 146 0.18 -14.52 -10.51
CA ASP A 146 0.52 -15.25 -9.28
C ASP A 146 -0.34 -14.90 -8.04
N ASN A 147 -0.94 -13.71 -8.00
CA ASN A 147 -1.88 -13.28 -6.96
C ASN A 147 -3.34 -13.19 -7.48
N GLY A 148 -3.59 -13.72 -8.68
CA GLY A 148 -4.91 -13.74 -9.28
C GLY A 148 -5.48 -12.37 -9.65
N LEU A 149 -6.76 -12.38 -10.05
CA LEU A 149 -7.57 -11.18 -10.29
C LEU A 149 -8.43 -10.82 -9.07
N ASP A 150 -8.14 -11.36 -7.88
CA ASP A 150 -8.98 -11.19 -6.68
C ASP A 150 -9.21 -9.72 -6.31
N ALA A 151 -8.15 -8.91 -6.26
CA ALA A 151 -8.28 -7.49 -5.94
C ALA A 151 -9.15 -6.75 -6.98
N VAL A 152 -9.00 -7.10 -8.26
CA VAL A 152 -9.79 -6.54 -9.37
C VAL A 152 -11.26 -6.99 -9.29
N ARG A 153 -11.50 -8.28 -8.97
CA ARG A 153 -12.84 -8.83 -8.74
C ARG A 153 -13.54 -8.15 -7.58
N ARG A 154 -12.85 -7.99 -6.44
CA ARG A 154 -13.38 -7.27 -5.27
C ARG A 154 -13.69 -5.82 -5.61
N HIS A 155 -12.86 -5.17 -6.43
CA HIS A 155 -13.10 -3.80 -6.89
C HIS A 155 -14.40 -3.65 -7.70
N TYR A 156 -14.67 -4.56 -8.63
CA TYR A 156 -15.88 -4.54 -9.47
C TYR A 156 -17.06 -5.34 -8.91
N GLU A 157 -16.93 -5.86 -7.68
CA GLU A 157 -17.91 -6.70 -6.99
C GLU A 157 -18.33 -7.93 -7.80
N VAL A 158 -17.38 -8.55 -8.52
CA VAL A 158 -17.62 -9.74 -9.36
C VAL A 158 -17.28 -11.02 -8.59
N THR A 159 -18.27 -11.89 -8.43
CA THR A 159 -18.09 -13.17 -7.71
C THR A 159 -17.74 -14.33 -8.66
N LEU A 160 -17.04 -15.33 -8.14
CA LEU A 160 -16.68 -16.54 -8.91
C LEU A 160 -17.92 -17.31 -9.34
N GLU A 161 -18.92 -17.38 -8.46
CA GLU A 161 -20.17 -18.09 -8.70
C GLU A 161 -20.99 -17.47 -9.83
N GLU A 162 -21.01 -16.14 -9.93
CA GLU A 162 -21.63 -15.45 -11.07
C GLU A 162 -20.89 -15.77 -12.38
N LEU A 163 -19.55 -15.71 -12.37
CA LEU A 163 -18.74 -16.03 -13.54
C LEU A 163 -18.91 -17.48 -14.00
N LYS A 164 -18.98 -18.45 -13.05
CA LYS A 164 -19.25 -19.86 -13.35
C LYS A 164 -20.62 -20.04 -13.97
N ARG A 165 -21.66 -19.47 -13.37
CA ARG A 165 -23.03 -19.55 -13.87
C ARG A 165 -23.13 -19.00 -15.30
N ASP A 166 -22.51 -17.86 -15.55
CA ASP A 166 -22.54 -17.20 -16.87
C ASP A 166 -21.72 -17.98 -17.92
N ALA A 167 -20.66 -18.67 -17.49
CA ALA A 167 -19.88 -19.58 -18.33
C ALA A 167 -20.50 -21.00 -18.50
N GLY A 168 -21.57 -21.33 -17.75
CA GLY A 168 -22.28 -22.61 -17.83
C GLY A 168 -21.69 -23.73 -16.96
N TYR A 169 -21.02 -23.39 -15.86
CA TYR A 169 -20.44 -24.31 -14.88
C TYR A 169 -21.19 -24.34 -13.55
#